data_AF-A0A7V6MU93-F1
#
_entry.id   AF-A0A7V6MU93-F1
#
_cell.length_a   1.000
_cell.length_b   1.000
_cell.length_c   1.000
_cell.angle_alpha   90.00
_cell.angle_beta   90.00
_cell.angle_gamma   90.00
#
_symmetry.space_group_name_H-M   'P 1'
#
loop_
_entity.id
_entity.type
_entity.pdbx_description
1 polymer ?
#
loop_
_entity_poly.entity_id
_entity_poly.type
_entity_poly.pdbx_seq_one_letter_code
_entity_poly.pdbx_strand_id
1 'polypeptide(L)'
;MLKDPWIIKGLKYSLQTAIEAMIDVIFHLCAKHFNKAPTDARNGLEILVENKVIGDNSFFVYSQIIGFRNRIVHGYQQISDERIYEIVSKELGDFQKFIDSILEFIK
;
A
#
# COMPACT_ATOMS: atom_id res chain seq x y z
N MET A 1 -20.22 12.60 7.82
CA MET A 1 -19.35 11.44 7.55
C MET A 1 -18.49 11.08 8.77
N LEU A 2 -17.68 11.98 9.32
CA LEU A 2 -16.82 11.75 10.50
C LEU A 2 -17.54 11.44 11.82
N LYS A 3 -18.88 11.56 11.88
CA LYS A 3 -19.66 11.30 13.12
C LYS A 3 -20.20 9.87 13.22
N ASP A 4 -20.11 9.07 12.15
CA ASP A 4 -20.60 7.68 12.16
C ASP A 4 -19.42 6.71 12.38
N PRO A 5 -19.37 6.03 13.55
CA PRO A 5 -18.29 5.10 13.87
C PRO A 5 -18.19 3.92 12.89
N TRP A 6 -19.29 3.51 12.26
CA TRP A 6 -19.29 2.39 11.31
C TRP A 6 -18.66 2.77 9.98
N ILE A 7 -18.87 4.02 9.52
CA ILE A 7 -18.22 4.53 8.32
C ILE A 7 -16.70 4.55 8.54
N ILE A 8 -16.23 5.09 9.66
CA ILE A 8 -14.79 5.13 9.97
C ILE A 8 -14.18 3.72 10.05
N LYS A 9 -14.86 2.77 10.71
CA LYS A 9 -14.41 1.37 10.76
C LYS A 9 -14.35 0.75 9.37
N GLY A 10 -15.37 0.99 8.54
CA GLY A 10 -15.41 0.53 7.15
C GLY A 10 -14.24 1.08 6.33
N LEU A 11 -13.97 2.39 6.42
CA LEU A 11 -12.84 3.02 5.74
C LEU A 11 -11.49 2.45 6.19
N LYS A 12 -11.28 2.27 7.49
CA LYS A 12 -10.06 1.65 8.04
C LYS A 12 -9.87 0.23 7.51
N TYR A 13 -10.94 -0.56 7.51
CA TYR A 13 -10.91 -1.93 6.99
C TYR A 13 -10.62 -1.95 5.49
N SER A 14 -11.31 -1.15 4.68
CA SER A 14 -11.08 -1.07 3.24
C SER A 14 -9.65 -0.64 2.88
N LEU A 15 -9.09 0.34 3.59
CA LEU A 15 -7.69 0.74 3.42
C LEU A 15 -6.74 -0.40 3.75
N GLN A 16 -6.96 -1.08 4.87
CA GLN A 16 -6.15 -2.24 5.25
C GLN A 16 -6.19 -3.32 4.17
N THR A 17 -7.38 -3.68 3.69
CA THR A 17 -7.54 -4.69 2.63
C THR A 17 -6.85 -4.28 1.33
N ALA A 18 -6.94 -3.00 0.94
CA ALA A 18 -6.26 -2.50 -0.26
C ALA A 18 -4.73 -2.58 -0.13
N ILE A 19 -4.18 -2.25 1.04
CA ILE A 19 -2.74 -2.35 1.29
C ILE A 19 -2.27 -3.81 1.32
N GLU A 20 -3.06 -4.72 1.90
CA GLU A 20 -2.76 -6.15 1.89
C GLU A 20 -2.76 -6.72 0.47
N ALA A 21 -3.75 -6.37 -0.35
CA ALA A 21 -3.79 -6.76 -1.76
C ALA A 21 -2.58 -6.21 -2.55
N MET A 22 -2.16 -4.97 -2.28
CA MET A 22 -0.94 -4.39 -2.85
C MET A 22 0.31 -5.20 -2.48
N ILE A 23 0.44 -5.63 -1.23
CA ILE A 23 1.56 -6.48 -0.77
C ILE A 23 1.54 -7.84 -1.47
N ASP A 24 0.37 -8.47 -1.58
CA ASP A 24 0.22 -9.76 -2.26
C ASP A 24 0.65 -9.68 -3.73
N VAL A 25 0.29 -8.60 -4.43
CA VAL A 25 0.73 -8.35 -5.81
C VAL A 25 2.25 -8.17 -5.89
N ILE A 26 2.86 -7.41 -4.97
CA ILE A 26 4.33 -7.26 -4.91
C ILE A 26 5.00 -8.63 -4.76
N PHE A 27 4.50 -9.46 -3.85
CA PHE A 27 5.06 -10.79 -3.57
C PHE A 27 4.89 -11.71 -4.77
N HIS A 28 3.70 -11.69 -5.39
CA HIS A 28 3.42 -12.46 -6.58
C HIS A 28 4.36 -12.08 -7.74
N LEU A 29 4.56 -10.78 -7.99
CA LEU A 29 5.49 -10.29 -9.01
C LEU A 29 6.92 -10.74 -8.75
N CYS A 30 7.39 -10.60 -7.50
CA CYS A 30 8.74 -11.03 -7.11
C CYS A 30 8.98 -12.52 -7.37
N ALA A 31 8.03 -13.36 -6.95
CA ALA A 31 8.12 -14.80 -7.16
C ALA A 31 8.01 -15.18 -8.64
N LYS A 32 7.04 -14.59 -9.36
CA LYS A 32 6.69 -14.99 -10.72
C LYS A 32 7.65 -14.47 -11.78
N HIS A 33 8.15 -13.24 -11.65
CA HIS A 33 8.95 -12.58 -12.67
C HIS A 33 10.45 -12.48 -12.33
N PHE A 34 10.80 -12.49 -11.04
CA PHE A 34 12.20 -12.30 -10.61
C PHE A 34 12.78 -13.52 -9.88
N ASN A 35 11.98 -14.57 -9.66
CA ASN A 35 12.38 -15.77 -8.91
C ASN A 35 12.99 -15.43 -7.53
N LYS A 36 12.49 -14.37 -6.90
CA LYS A 36 12.89 -13.93 -5.56
C LYS A 36 11.70 -14.11 -4.61
N ALA A 37 11.98 -14.61 -3.40
CA ALA A 37 11.01 -14.66 -2.31
C ALA A 37 11.31 -13.49 -1.34
N PRO A 38 10.52 -12.41 -1.36
CA PRO A 38 10.76 -11.27 -0.46
C PRO A 38 10.65 -11.68 1.01
N THR A 39 11.52 -11.15 1.86
CA THR A 39 11.46 -11.38 3.31
C THR A 39 10.30 -10.62 3.97
N ASP A 40 9.96 -9.46 3.41
CA ASP A 40 8.84 -8.62 3.80
C ASP A 40 8.42 -7.72 2.63
N ALA A 41 7.35 -6.93 2.85
CA ALA A 41 6.79 -6.01 1.87
C ALA A 41 7.78 -4.93 1.39
N ARG A 42 8.65 -4.44 2.26
CA ARG A 42 9.66 -3.43 1.90
C ARG A 42 10.74 -4.04 1.03
N ASN A 43 11.23 -5.23 1.39
CA ASN A 43 12.16 -5.97 0.55
C ASN A 43 11.55 -6.31 -0.82
N GLY A 44 10.25 -6.60 -0.87
CA GLY A 44 9.51 -6.74 -2.14
C GLY A 44 9.56 -5.48 -2.99
N LEU A 45 9.35 -4.31 -2.39
CA LEU A 45 9.49 -3.03 -3.10
C LEU A 45 10.92 -2.76 -3.58
N GLU A 46 11.96 -3.11 -2.79
CA GLU A 46 13.36 -2.99 -3.21
C GLU A 46 13.61 -3.80 -4.49
N ILE A 47 13.10 -5.04 -4.54
CA ILE A 47 13.18 -5.90 -5.73
C ILE A 47 12.47 -5.26 -6.93
N LEU A 48 11.31 -4.64 -6.73
CA LEU A 48 10.60 -3.94 -7.82
C LEU A 48 11.39 -2.74 -8.37
N VAL A 49 12.07 -1.98 -7.50
CA VAL A 49 12.95 -0.88 -7.91
C VAL A 49 14.17 -1.38 -8.67
N GLU A 50 14.86 -2.41 -8.15
CA GLU A 50 16.01 -3.03 -8.81
C GLU A 50 15.69 -3.47 -10.24
N ASN A 51 14.47 -3.97 -10.45
CA ASN A 51 13.98 -4.43 -11.75
C ASN A 51 13.22 -3.34 -12.54
N LYS A 52 13.26 -2.09 -12.08
CA LYS A 52 12.66 -0.92 -12.75
C LYS A 52 11.15 -1.03 -13.00
N VAL A 53 10.44 -1.83 -12.21
CA VAL A 53 8.96 -1.92 -12.23
C VAL A 53 8.36 -0.64 -11.63
N ILE A 54 9.03 -0.07 -10.62
CA ILE A 54 8.67 1.19 -9.99
C ILE A 54 9.93 2.05 -9.82
N GLY A 55 9.77 3.36 -9.70
CA GLY A 55 10.89 4.28 -9.44
C GLY A 55 11.20 4.47 -7.95
N ASP A 56 12.34 5.08 -7.65
CA ASP A 56 12.80 5.35 -6.27
C ASP A 56 11.79 6.19 -5.48
N ASN A 57 11.19 7.20 -6.10
CA ASN A 57 10.17 8.02 -5.44
C ASN A 57 8.95 7.19 -5.04
N SER A 58 8.52 6.27 -5.92
CA SER A 58 7.41 5.36 -5.65
C SER A 58 7.74 4.40 -4.51
N PHE A 59 8.99 3.93 -4.40
CA PHE A 59 9.44 3.11 -3.27
C PHE A 59 9.20 3.78 -1.92
N PHE A 60 9.57 5.05 -1.79
CA PHE A 60 9.38 5.80 -0.53
C PHE A 60 7.89 5.94 -0.19
N VAL A 61 7.06 6.31 -1.17
CA VAL A 61 5.61 6.47 -1.00
C VAL A 61 4.96 5.14 -0.61
N TYR A 62 5.24 4.07 -1.36
CA TYR A 62 4.65 2.76 -1.12
C TYR A 62 5.10 2.15 0.20
N SER A 63 6.36 2.38 0.61
CA SER A 63 6.85 1.99 1.93
C SER A 63 6.07 2.69 3.06
N GLN A 64 5.70 3.96 2.90
CA GLN A 64 4.86 4.67 3.89
C GLN A 64 3.44 4.10 3.93
N ILE A 65 2.83 3.79 2.77
CA ILE A 65 1.50 3.17 2.67
C ILE A 65 1.49 1.81 3.37
N ILE A 66 2.48 0.96 3.08
CA ILE A 66 2.62 -0.36 3.74
C ILE A 66 2.82 -0.19 5.25
N GLY A 67 3.69 0.73 5.67
CA GLY A 67 3.90 1.03 7.10
C GLY A 67 2.64 1.56 7.79
N PHE A 68 1.79 2.27 7.06
CA PHE A 68 0.52 2.80 7.57
C PHE A 68 -0.44 1.70 7.99
N ARG A 69 -0.50 0.56 7.29
CA ARG A 69 -1.32 -0.62 7.67
C ARG A 69 -1.07 -1.03 9.13
N ASN A 70 0.19 -1.10 9.55
CA ASN A 70 0.53 -1.48 10.92
C ASN A 70 0.07 -0.44 11.95
N ARG A 71 0.01 0.84 11.57
CA ARG A 71 -0.50 1.92 12.42
C ARG A 71 -2.03 1.91 12.53
N ILE A 72 -2.75 1.48 11.49
CA ILE A 72 -4.22 1.28 11.55
C ILE A 72 -4.56 0.16 12.54
N VAL A 73 -3.77 -0.92 12.54
CA VAL A 73 -4.02 -2.14 13.34
C VAL A 73 -3.56 -1.97 14.80
N HIS A 74 -2.38 -1.40 15.03
CA HIS A 74 -1.82 -1.24 16.37
C HIS A 74 -2.14 0.14 16.94
N GLY A 75 -3.25 0.25 17.68
CA GLY A 75 -3.81 1.46 18.28
C GLY A 75 -2.97 2.22 19.33
N TYR A 76 -1.63 2.18 19.27
CA TYR A 76 -0.73 2.94 20.16
C TYR A 76 -0.31 4.31 19.59
N GLN A 77 -0.49 4.53 18.28
CA GLN A 77 -0.53 5.87 17.70
C GLN A 77 -1.94 6.03 17.12
N GLN A 78 -2.86 6.65 17.86
CA GLN A 78 -4.20 6.97 17.35
C GLN A 78 -4.06 7.80 16.07
N ILE A 79 -4.11 7.15 14.91
CA ILE A 79 -4.41 7.84 13.65
C ILE A 79 -5.81 8.41 13.84
N SER A 80 -5.89 9.73 13.86
CA SER A 80 -7.15 10.42 14.05
C SER A 80 -8.09 10.11 12.88
N ASP A 81 -9.39 10.13 13.13
CA ASP A 81 -10.38 9.84 12.09
C ASP A 81 -10.33 10.89 10.96
N GLU A 82 -9.86 12.11 11.27
CA GLU A 82 -9.56 13.15 10.28
C GLU A 82 -8.44 12.72 9.32
N ARG A 83 -7.38 12.07 9.83
CA ARG A 83 -6.29 11.59 8.98
C ARG A 83 -6.74 10.44 8.07
N ILE A 84 -7.57 9.53 8.58
CA ILE A 84 -8.20 8.48 7.75
C ILE A 84 -9.02 9.11 6.63
N TYR A 85 -9.85 10.10 6.97
CA TYR A 85 -10.66 10.79 5.99
C TYR A 85 -9.82 11.52 4.94
N GLU A 86 -8.72 12.16 5.35
CA GLU A 86 -7.80 12.81 4.43
C GLU A 86 -7.18 11.82 3.44
N ILE A 87 -6.68 10.68 3.92
CA ILE A 87 -6.10 9.64 3.07
C ILE A 87 -7.12 9.16 2.03
N VAL A 88 -8.32 8.81 2.48
CA VAL A 88 -9.40 8.35 1.60
C VAL A 88 -9.83 9.44 0.61
N SER A 89 -9.74 10.71 0.98
CA SER A 89 -10.21 11.81 0.13
C SER A 89 -9.14 12.33 -0.85
N LYS A 90 -7.85 12.17 -0.54
CA LYS A 90 -6.78 12.85 -1.28
C LYS A 90 -5.63 11.94 -1.73
N GLU A 91 -5.41 10.82 -1.07
CA GLU A 91 -4.18 10.02 -1.24
C GLU A 91 -4.44 8.67 -1.94
N LEU A 92 -5.70 8.34 -2.27
CA LEU A 92 -6.03 7.09 -2.99
C LEU A 92 -5.40 6.99 -4.39
N GLY A 93 -4.99 8.12 -4.98
CA GLY A 93 -4.33 8.15 -6.29
C GLY A 93 -3.01 7.38 -6.33
N ASP A 94 -2.36 7.17 -5.19
CA ASP A 94 -1.11 6.39 -5.15
C ASP A 94 -1.33 4.89 -5.38
N PHE A 95 -2.51 4.35 -5.03
CA PHE A 95 -2.88 2.99 -5.43
C PHE A 95 -3.06 2.88 -6.94
N GLN A 96 -3.65 3.89 -7.58
CA GLN A 96 -3.81 3.89 -9.04
C GLN A 96 -2.46 3.94 -9.74
N LYS A 97 -1.54 4.80 -9.28
CA LYS A 97 -0.17 4.86 -9.82
C LYS A 97 0.56 3.52 -9.68
N PHE A 98 0.39 2.83 -8.54
CA PHE A 98 0.95 1.49 -8.34
C PHE A 98 0.40 0.48 -9.34
N ILE A 99 -0.92 0.45 -9.53
CA ILE A 99 -1.58 -0.43 -10.50
C ILE A 99 -1.08 -0.13 -11.92
N ASP A 100 -0.99 1.15 -12.29
CA ASP A 100 -0.55 1.56 -13.62
C ASP A 100 0.90 1.11 -13.89
N SER A 101 1.82 1.29 -12.93
CA SER A 101 3.21 0.82 -13.06
C SER A 101 3.28 -0.70 -13.26
N ILE A 102 2.44 -1.47 -12.57
CA ILE A 102 2.42 -2.93 -12.71
C ILE A 102 1.83 -3.33 -14.06
N LEU A 103 0.74 -2.71 -14.49
CA LEU A 103 0.12 -2.99 -15.78
C LEU A 103 1.06 -2.62 -16.94
N GLU A 104 1.84 -1.55 -16.80
CA GLU A 104 2.88 -1.19 -17.76
C GLU A 104 3.99 -2.24 -17.82
N PHE A 105 4.39 -2.81 -16.68
CA PHE A 105 5.41 -3.87 -16.63
C PHE A 105 4.93 -5.23 -17.17
N ILE A 106 3.67 -5.61 -16.93
CA ILE A 106 3.14 -6.93 -17.33
C ILE A 106 2.75 -6.98 -18.81
N LYS A 107 2.49 -5.83 -19.44
CA LYS A 107 2.22 -5.73 -20.89
C LYS A 107 3.34 -6.32 -21.72
#